data_AF-A0A183HV55-F1
#
_entry.id   AF-A0A183HV55-F1
#
_cell.length_a   1.000
_cell.length_b   1.000
_cell.length_c   1.000
_cell.angle_alpha   90.00
_cell.angle_beta   90.00
_cell.angle_gamma   90.00
#
_symmetry.space_group_name_H-M   'P 1'
#
loop_
_entity.id
_entity.type
_entity.pdbx_description
1 polymer ?
#
loop_
_entity_poly.entity_id
_entity_poly.type
_entity_poly.pdbx_seq_one_letter_code
_entity_poly.pdbx_strand_id
1 'polypeptide(L)'
;MRQIFYKSPILYSCGFRSSCTIADACSLPFRDGSSGVVIAVNDEQSDEYFLAYYSIKMSRIVKKILMHRKISKVVTVLDATKRNEIECLHENLHNSPHLVAVGCYGGDCYLVHFGIDLPSITDPELKKAPFSSNLCSKFSAQH
;
A
#
# COMPACT_ATOMS: atom_id res chain seq x y z
N MET A 1 24.22 11.94 -37.75
CA MET A 1 23.12 12.02 -36.76
C MET A 1 22.84 10.61 -36.25
N ARG A 2 23.17 10.29 -34.98
CA ARG A 2 22.86 9.00 -34.37
C ARG A 2 21.51 9.12 -33.66
N GLN A 3 20.50 8.42 -34.16
CA GLN A 3 19.24 8.22 -33.44
C GLN A 3 19.53 7.32 -32.24
N ILE A 4 19.54 7.94 -31.05
CA ILE A 4 19.54 7.21 -29.79
C ILE A 4 18.12 6.69 -29.62
N PHE A 5 17.90 5.42 -29.97
CA PHE A 5 16.72 4.70 -29.52
C PHE A 5 16.82 4.61 -27.99
N TYR A 6 16.15 5.52 -27.29
CA TYR A 6 15.77 5.30 -25.90
C TYR A 6 14.88 4.06 -25.90
N LYS A 7 15.50 2.90 -25.67
CA LYS A 7 14.75 1.70 -25.26
C LYS A 7 14.02 2.10 -23.99
N SER A 8 12.73 2.37 -24.13
CA SER A 8 11.80 2.50 -23.01
C SER A 8 12.12 1.36 -22.04
N PRO A 9 12.35 1.63 -20.75
CA PRO A 9 12.63 0.58 -19.80
C PRO A 9 11.49 -0.42 -19.89
N ILE A 10 11.84 -1.69 -20.09
CA ILE A 10 10.91 -2.80 -20.09
C ILE A 10 10.08 -2.65 -18.82
N LEU A 11 8.82 -2.24 -18.97
CA LEU A 11 7.83 -2.24 -17.92
C LEU A 11 7.68 -3.71 -17.51
N TYR A 12 8.46 -4.13 -16.51
CA TYR A 12 8.13 -5.32 -15.74
C TYR A 12 6.72 -5.05 -15.23
N SER A 13 5.72 -5.68 -15.85
CA SER A 13 4.38 -5.62 -15.31
C SER A 13 4.52 -6.17 -13.89
N CYS A 14 4.16 -5.38 -12.89
CA CYS A 14 4.24 -5.80 -11.48
C CYS A 14 3.23 -6.93 -11.17
N GLY A 15 2.82 -7.73 -12.16
CA GLY A 15 1.72 -8.68 -12.10
C GLY A 15 0.34 -8.02 -12.11
N PHE A 16 0.23 -6.77 -12.60
CA PHE A 16 -1.04 -6.08 -12.77
C PHE A 16 -1.64 -6.35 -14.15
N ARG A 17 -2.98 -6.45 -14.20
CA ARG A 17 -3.72 -6.56 -15.47
C ARG A 17 -3.63 -5.24 -16.23
N SER A 18 -3.89 -5.26 -17.53
CA SER A 18 -3.90 -4.06 -18.37
C SER A 18 -4.99 -3.05 -17.98
N SER A 19 -6.02 -3.49 -17.26
CA SER A 19 -7.11 -2.67 -16.73
C SER A 19 -6.74 -1.93 -15.43
N CYS A 20 -5.64 -2.31 -14.78
CA CYS A 20 -5.20 -1.70 -13.54
C CYS A 20 -4.56 -0.33 -13.79
N THR A 21 -4.94 0.66 -12.99
CA THR A 21 -4.31 1.98 -12.91
C THR A 21 -3.65 2.17 -11.56
N ILE A 22 -2.40 2.63 -11.54
CA ILE A 22 -1.70 3.02 -10.32
C ILE A 22 -2.18 4.43 -9.93
N ALA A 23 -2.83 4.55 -8.79
CA ALA A 23 -3.37 5.82 -8.29
C ALA A 23 -2.31 6.63 -7.55
N ASP A 24 -1.49 5.97 -6.72
CA ASP A 24 -0.45 6.59 -5.91
C ASP A 24 0.53 5.53 -5.40
N ALA A 25 1.68 5.94 -4.88
CA ALA A 25 2.63 5.05 -4.23
C ALA A 25 3.44 5.75 -3.14
N CYS A 26 3.80 5.02 -2.09
CA CYS A 26 4.64 5.53 -1.00
C CYS A 26 5.72 4.52 -0.59
N SER A 27 6.85 5.03 -0.09
CA SER A 27 7.93 4.19 0.44
C SER A 27 7.54 3.66 1.82
N LEU A 28 7.67 2.35 2.00
CA LEU A 28 7.45 1.67 3.27
C LEU A 28 8.62 0.67 3.44
N PRO A 29 9.74 1.07 4.05
CA PRO A 29 10.89 0.18 4.25
C PRO A 29 10.59 -0.95 5.24
N PHE A 30 11.08 -2.16 4.93
CA PHE A 30 10.96 -3.34 5.79
C PHE A 30 11.83 -3.23 7.06
N ARG A 31 11.55 -4.09 8.04
CA ARG A 31 12.28 -4.14 9.31
C ARG A 31 13.76 -4.47 9.15
N ASP A 32 14.14 -5.20 8.10
CA ASP A 32 15.53 -5.50 7.77
C ASP A 32 16.25 -4.34 7.05
N GLY A 33 15.60 -3.18 6.93
CA GLY A 33 16.10 -1.99 6.24
C GLY A 33 15.96 -2.06 4.71
N SER A 34 15.48 -3.17 4.15
CA SER A 34 15.29 -3.28 2.70
C SER A 34 14.14 -2.40 2.22
N SER A 35 14.26 -1.90 0.99
CA SER A 35 13.26 -1.01 0.42
C SER A 35 11.97 -1.76 0.05
N GLY A 36 10.86 -1.22 0.53
CA GLY A 36 9.51 -1.62 0.14
C GLY A 36 8.71 -0.42 -0.38
N VAL A 37 7.75 -0.69 -1.25
CA VAL A 37 6.87 0.32 -1.84
C VAL A 37 5.44 -0.18 -1.77
N VAL A 38 4.56 0.63 -1.17
CA VAL A 38 3.12 0.40 -1.25
C VAL A 38 2.60 1.12 -2.49
N ILE A 39 1.88 0.39 -3.33
CA ILE A 39 1.29 0.85 -4.57
C ILE A 39 -0.23 0.78 -4.41
N ALA A 40 -0.91 1.91 -4.54
CA ALA A 40 -2.36 1.96 -4.61
C ALA A 40 -2.82 1.69 -6.05
N VAL A 41 -3.66 0.68 -6.24
CA VAL A 41 -4.12 0.22 -7.56
C VAL A 41 -5.64 0.21 -7.61
N ASN A 42 -6.18 0.75 -8.69
CA ASN A 42 -7.60 0.67 -9.03
C ASN A 42 -7.76 -0.11 -10.34
N ASP A 43 -8.49 -1.22 -10.32
CA ASP A 43 -8.90 -1.95 -11.52
C ASP A 43 -10.33 -1.55 -11.89
N GLU A 44 -10.46 -0.66 -12.88
CA GLU A 44 -11.76 -0.10 -13.25
C GLU A 44 -12.66 -1.11 -13.97
N GLN A 45 -12.11 -2.21 -14.50
CA GLN A 45 -12.92 -3.24 -15.18
C GLN A 45 -13.55 -4.22 -14.20
N SER A 46 -12.84 -4.58 -13.12
CA SER A 46 -13.34 -5.51 -12.11
C SER A 46 -13.94 -4.84 -10.88
N ASP A 47 -13.92 -3.50 -10.81
CA ASP A 47 -14.28 -2.73 -9.61
C ASP A 47 -13.47 -3.19 -8.38
N GLU A 48 -12.24 -3.67 -8.61
CA GLU A 48 -11.33 -4.13 -7.57
C GLU A 48 -10.30 -3.05 -7.25
N TYR A 49 -10.32 -2.59 -6.00
CA TYR A 49 -9.37 -1.60 -5.47
C TYR A 49 -8.46 -2.29 -4.47
N PHE A 50 -7.15 -2.10 -4.56
CA PHE A 50 -6.24 -2.77 -3.64
C PHE A 50 -4.93 -2.03 -3.46
N LEU A 51 -4.29 -2.31 -2.32
CA LEU A 51 -2.91 -1.94 -2.07
C LEU A 51 -2.01 -3.13 -2.36
N ALA A 52 -0.95 -2.92 -3.13
CA ALA A 52 0.09 -3.90 -3.38
C ALA A 52 1.39 -3.47 -2.69
N TYR A 53 1.93 -4.32 -1.82
CA TYR A 53 3.23 -4.10 -1.21
C TYR A 53 4.31 -4.80 -2.03
N TYR A 54 5.13 -4.02 -2.71
CA TYR A 54 6.22 -4.48 -3.55
C TYR A 54 7.55 -4.45 -2.79
N SER A 55 8.27 -5.57 -2.79
CA SER A 55 9.63 -5.63 -2.26
C SER A 55 10.63 -5.41 -3.39
N ILE A 56 11.46 -4.38 -3.26
CA ILE A 56 12.55 -4.13 -4.22
C ILE A 56 13.57 -5.26 -4.15
N LYS A 57 13.96 -5.66 -2.94
CA LYS A 57 14.94 -6.74 -2.69
C LYS A 57 14.53 -8.08 -3.32
N MET A 58 13.24 -8.40 -3.27
CA MET A 58 12.69 -9.64 -3.85
C MET A 58 12.18 -9.46 -5.28
N SER A 59 12.15 -8.22 -5.79
CA SER A 59 11.61 -7.85 -7.10
C SER A 59 10.21 -8.38 -7.38
N ARG A 60 9.33 -8.39 -6.37
CA ARG A 60 7.95 -8.91 -6.50
C ARG A 60 6.99 -8.27 -5.50
N ILE A 61 5.69 -8.39 -5.78
CA ILE A 61 4.63 -8.12 -4.80
C ILE A 61 4.68 -9.21 -3.73
N VAL A 62 4.77 -8.77 -2.47
CA VAL A 62 4.79 -9.64 -1.30
C VAL A 62 3.48 -9.61 -0.52
N LYS A 63 2.62 -8.62 -0.73
CA LYS A 63 1.26 -8.59 -0.16
C LYS A 63 0.26 -7.82 -1.00
N LYS A 64 -1.00 -8.26 -1.01
CA LYS A 64 -2.14 -7.49 -1.54
C LYS A 64 -3.24 -7.34 -0.49
N ILE A 65 -3.78 -6.13 -0.35
CA ILE A 65 -4.90 -5.82 0.55
C ILE A 65 -6.05 -5.25 -0.26
N LEU A 66 -7.22 -5.89 -0.20
CA LEU A 66 -8.43 -5.38 -0.83
C LEU A 66 -8.95 -4.14 -0.11
N MET A 67 -9.39 -3.16 -0.90
CA MET A 67 -10.07 -1.94 -0.46
C MET A 67 -11.48 -1.92 -1.04
N HIS A 68 -12.42 -1.40 -0.26
CA HIS A 68 -13.83 -1.36 -0.65
C HIS A 68 -14.22 -0.11 -1.45
N ARG A 69 -13.27 0.81 -1.65
CA ARG A 69 -13.50 2.06 -2.39
C ARG A 69 -12.29 2.41 -3.24
N LYS A 70 -12.56 3.10 -4.34
CA LYS A 70 -11.54 3.65 -5.24
C LYS A 70 -10.54 4.49 -4.45
N ILE A 71 -9.26 4.17 -4.61
CA ILE A 71 -8.17 4.80 -3.86
C ILE A 71 -7.71 6.04 -4.63
N SER A 72 -7.51 7.15 -3.92
CA SER A 72 -7.00 8.40 -4.48
C SER A 72 -5.58 8.73 -4.00
N LYS A 73 -5.19 8.26 -2.80
CA LYS A 73 -3.90 8.59 -2.21
C LYS A 73 -3.44 7.52 -1.21
N VAL A 74 -2.13 7.34 -1.08
CA VAL A 74 -1.53 6.50 -0.03
C VAL A 74 -0.31 7.20 0.58
N VAL A 75 -0.23 7.21 1.90
CA VAL A 75 0.85 7.85 2.64
C VAL A 75 1.35 6.93 3.74
N THR A 76 2.67 6.82 3.88
CA THR A 76 3.28 6.10 4.99
C THR A 76 3.08 6.87 6.29
N VAL A 77 2.51 6.20 7.28
CA VAL A 77 2.34 6.73 8.64
C VAL A 77 3.51 6.28 9.51
N LEU A 78 3.81 4.98 9.48
CA LEU A 78 4.89 4.40 10.26
C LEU A 78 5.52 3.23 9.49
N ASP A 79 6.80 3.34 9.19
CA ASP A 79 7.57 2.22 8.64
C ASP A 79 8.22 1.37 9.74
N ALA A 80 8.65 0.14 9.41
CA ALA A 80 9.17 -0.79 10.42
C ALA A 80 10.59 -0.47 10.91
N THR A 81 11.28 0.51 10.31
CA THR A 81 12.59 0.97 10.79
C THR A 81 12.45 1.97 11.94
N LYS A 82 11.30 2.64 12.02
CA LYS A 82 10.99 3.66 13.03
C LYS A 82 10.25 3.10 14.24
N ARG A 83 10.64 1.93 14.72
CA ARG A 83 9.89 1.20 15.75
C ARG A 83 9.72 1.99 17.05
N ASN A 84 10.67 2.86 17.40
CA ASN A 84 10.59 3.70 18.59
C ASN A 84 9.53 4.81 18.47
N GLU A 85 9.19 5.24 17.24
CA GLU A 85 8.14 6.25 17.00
C GLU A 85 6.73 5.68 17.22
N ILE A 86 6.60 4.34 17.32
CA ILE A 86 5.30 3.69 17.57
C ILE A 86 4.72 4.08 18.93
N GLU A 87 5.56 4.38 19.92
CA GLU A 87 5.15 4.80 21.26
C GLU A 87 4.45 6.17 21.24
N CYS A 88 4.74 7.00 20.22
CA CYS A 88 4.07 8.27 20.01
C CYS A 88 2.67 8.13 19.38
N LEU A 89 2.30 6.93 18.93
CA LEU A 89 0.96 6.65 18.41
C LEU A 89 0.00 6.25 19.54
N HIS A 90 -1.29 6.22 19.23
CA HIS A 90 -2.31 5.70 20.13
C HIS A 90 -1.99 4.25 20.55
N GLU A 91 -2.19 3.90 21.82
CA GLU A 91 -1.83 2.60 22.42
C GLU A 91 -2.29 1.37 21.63
N ASN A 92 -3.50 1.39 21.09
CA ASN A 92 -4.04 0.34 20.22
C ASN A 92 -3.20 0.05 18.95
N LEU A 93 -2.33 0.98 18.54
CA LEU A 93 -1.46 0.86 17.38
C LEU A 93 -0.05 0.37 17.74
N HIS A 94 0.30 0.26 19.02
CA HIS A 94 1.65 -0.13 19.47
C HIS A 94 2.11 -1.50 18.98
N ASN A 95 1.17 -2.37 18.61
CA ASN A 95 1.45 -3.70 18.06
C ASN A 95 1.29 -3.79 16.53
N SER A 96 1.12 -2.65 15.84
CA SER A 96 0.89 -2.59 14.40
C SER A 96 2.00 -1.77 13.70
N PRO A 97 3.22 -2.30 13.56
CA PRO A 97 4.25 -1.66 12.73
C PRO A 97 3.83 -1.70 11.24
N HIS A 98 4.37 -0.86 10.36
CA HIS A 98 3.93 -0.77 8.95
C HIS A 98 2.49 -0.30 8.76
N LEU A 99 2.27 0.96 9.09
CA LEU A 99 0.99 1.64 8.92
C LEU A 99 1.04 2.58 7.71
N VAL A 100 -0.02 2.52 6.91
CA VAL A 100 -0.28 3.49 5.85
C VAL A 100 -1.66 4.11 6.04
N ALA A 101 -1.77 5.39 5.72
CA ALA A 101 -3.03 6.09 5.55
C ALA A 101 -3.43 6.02 4.07
N VAL A 102 -4.70 5.70 3.81
CA VAL A 102 -5.24 5.51 2.47
C VAL A 102 -6.44 6.43 2.30
N GLY A 103 -6.31 7.41 1.42
CA GLY A 103 -7.42 8.26 1.00
C GLY A 103 -8.20 7.61 -0.12
N CYS A 104 -9.53 7.63 -0.02
CA CYS A 104 -10.44 7.13 -1.04
C CYS A 104 -11.29 8.26 -1.64
N TYR A 105 -11.77 8.04 -2.87
CA TYR A 105 -12.79 8.91 -3.44
C TYR A 105 -14.07 8.85 -2.58
N GLY A 106 -14.73 9.99 -2.42
CA GLY A 106 -15.88 10.13 -1.51
C GLY A 106 -15.53 10.57 -0.08
N GLY A 107 -14.25 10.85 0.20
CA GLY A 107 -13.81 11.46 1.47
C GLY A 107 -13.45 10.49 2.58
N ASP A 108 -13.54 9.18 2.34
CA ASP A 108 -13.13 8.16 3.32
C ASP A 108 -11.60 8.09 3.44
N CYS A 109 -11.12 7.90 4.66
CA CYS A 109 -9.71 7.72 4.98
C CYS A 109 -9.51 6.49 5.85
N TYR A 110 -8.66 5.55 5.42
CA TYR A 110 -8.39 4.32 6.13
C TYR A 110 -6.98 4.31 6.71
N LEU A 111 -6.85 3.85 7.95
CA LEU A 111 -5.55 3.44 8.49
C LEU A 111 -5.39 1.93 8.31
N VAL A 112 -4.37 1.51 7.56
CA VAL A 112 -4.17 0.11 7.15
C VAL A 112 -2.82 -0.40 7.66
N HIS A 113 -2.86 -1.56 8.31
CA HIS A 113 -1.69 -2.32 8.73
C HIS A 113 -1.42 -3.48 7.77
N PHE A 114 -0.22 -3.59 7.22
CA PHE A 114 0.11 -4.68 6.30
C PHE A 114 0.34 -6.04 6.99
N GLY A 115 0.77 -6.08 8.26
CA GLY A 115 1.05 -7.32 8.99
C GLY A 115 2.15 -8.18 8.38
N ILE A 116 3.01 -7.60 7.56
CA ILE A 116 4.27 -8.21 7.13
C ILE A 116 5.38 -7.20 7.37
N ASP A 117 6.46 -7.62 8.01
CA ASP A 117 7.58 -6.74 8.37
C ASP A 117 8.93 -7.17 7.78
N LEU A 118 8.96 -8.32 7.11
CA LEU A 118 10.12 -8.84 6.39
C LEU A 118 9.75 -9.15 4.92
N PRO A 119 10.68 -8.93 3.97
CA PRO A 119 10.42 -9.16 2.56
C PRO A 119 10.27 -10.64 2.19
N SER A 120 10.74 -11.56 3.03
CA SER A 120 10.60 -13.01 2.84
C SER A 120 9.18 -13.51 3.09
N ILE A 121 8.39 -12.80 3.91
CA ILE A 121 7.00 -13.13 4.20
C ILE A 121 6.18 -12.73 2.98
N THR A 122 5.55 -13.70 2.32
CA THR A 122 4.81 -13.50 1.07
C THR A 122 3.37 -13.97 1.22
N ASP A 123 2.45 -13.12 0.81
CA ASP A 123 1.01 -13.34 0.78
C ASP A 123 0.46 -12.80 -0.54
N PRO A 124 0.53 -13.59 -1.63
CA PRO A 124 0.20 -13.12 -2.97
C PRO A 124 -1.30 -12.96 -3.20
N GLU A 125 -2.12 -13.50 -2.29
CA GLU A 125 -3.57 -13.48 -2.37
C GLU A 125 -4.12 -12.12 -1.96
N LEU A 126 -5.23 -11.75 -2.59
CA LEU A 126 -5.95 -10.54 -2.24
C LEU A 126 -6.74 -10.80 -0.95
N LYS A 127 -6.23 -10.27 0.18
CA LYS A 127 -6.81 -10.51 1.50
C LYS A 127 -7.31 -9.24 2.16
N LYS A 128 -8.09 -9.41 3.23
CA LYS A 128 -8.38 -8.30 4.15
C LYS A 128 -7.10 -7.92 4.90
N ALA A 129 -6.93 -6.64 5.18
CA ALA A 129 -5.87 -6.19 6.05
C ALA A 129 -6.04 -6.82 7.45
N PRO A 130 -4.94 -7.19 8.13
CA PRO A 130 -4.95 -7.51 9.56
C PRO A 130 -5.68 -6.45 10.39
N PHE A 131 -5.52 -5.19 10.01
CA PHE A 131 -6.27 -4.07 10.55
C PHE A 131 -6.52 -3.03 9.46
N SER A 132 -7.78 -2.60 9.34
CA SER A 132 -8.21 -1.47 8.51
C SER A 132 -9.37 -0.76 9.20
N SER A 133 -9.21 0.54 9.48
CA SER A 133 -10.24 1.34 10.15
C SER A 133 -10.51 2.62 9.37
N ASN A 134 -11.79 2.91 9.10
CA ASN A 134 -12.21 4.17 8.48
C ASN A 134 -12.25 5.28 9.54
N LEU A 135 -11.31 6.22 9.44
CA LEU A 135 -11.16 7.37 10.33
C LEU A 135 -12.33 8.37 10.21
N CYS A 136 -13.03 8.37 9.07
CA CYS A 136 -14.14 9.26 8.78
C CYS A 136 -15.50 8.70 9.23
N SER A 137 -15.57 7.43 9.64
CA SER A 137 -16.84 6.73 9.96
C SER A 137 -17.70 7.42 11.03
N LYS A 138 -17.09 8.14 11.98
CA LYS A 138 -17.83 8.89 13.01
C LYS A 138 -18.36 10.25 12.53
N PHE A 139 -17.82 10.79 11.44
CA PHE A 139 -18.19 12.10 10.91
C PHE A 139 -19.30 12.01 9.86
N SER A 140 -19.51 10.84 9.26
CA SER A 140 -20.54 10.61 8.24
C SER A 140 -21.96 10.42 8.81
N ALA A 141 -22.12 10.36 10.13
CA ALA A 141 -23.42 10.12 10.81
C ALA A 141 -24.14 11.40 11.28
N GLN A 142 -23.68 12.59 10.85
CA GLN A 142 -24.25 13.88 11.28
C GLN A 142 -24.95 14.67 10.16
N HIS A 143 -25.36 14.02 9.06
CA HIS A 143 -26.17 14.63 8.01
C HIS A 143 -27.43 13.83 7.71
#